data_AF-A0A7G8IQA9-F1
#
_entry.id   AF-A0A7G8IQA9-F1
#
_cell.length_a   1.000
_cell.length_b   1.000
_cell.length_c   1.000
_cell.angle_alpha   90.00
_cell.angle_beta   90.00
_cell.angle_gamma   90.00
#
_symmetry.space_group_name_H-M   'P 1'
#
loop_
_entity.id
_entity.type
_entity.pdbx_description
1 polymer ?
#
loop_
_entity_poly.entity_id
_entity_poly.type
_entity_poly.pdbx_seq_one_letter_code
_entity_poly.pdbx_strand_id
1 'polypeptide(L)'
;MNGNLLRQSLRLGLSILITCAIAQHFDRITFAWYPLLAVTFVIDDQDENSLRAARGRILGTITGGLVTFLVHTIMSGWIGILVSLLITIPLLRRLGWSNGLSTAVVVTVMFLSIDAYTKLDWAYVFNRSLDTLVGILVALLVGRLLWPKNRMTRLQAVHEQLHALLHARVKAHSLALQGQAAAPTPIAPALITRLVLEMQSIIAVEQSLGPRHVSRLNRRRWLQCLSLWRCQQVRWMLVERLIERLHKDNGANELPVLGRYLGAEPRSQERLSLESDDAGLSLAQRIALEEQVTRFGRLLNSQQRLDRARGRS
;
A
#
# COMPACT_ATOMS: atom_id res chain seq x y z
N MET A 1 -13.54 14.46 -8.52
CA MET A 1 -14.09 13.11 -8.20
C MET A 1 -12.94 12.10 -8.20
N ASN A 2 -12.76 11.35 -7.11
CA ASN A 2 -11.64 10.41 -6.96
C ASN A 2 -11.74 9.25 -7.95
N GLY A 3 -10.92 9.23 -9.00
CA GLY A 3 -10.92 8.17 -10.03
C GLY A 3 -10.70 6.75 -9.48
N ASN A 4 -10.13 6.62 -8.28
CA ASN A 4 -10.01 5.35 -7.57
C ASN A 4 -11.35 4.83 -7.05
N LEU A 5 -12.20 5.70 -6.51
CA LEU A 5 -13.54 5.33 -6.05
C LEU A 5 -14.40 4.89 -7.23
N LEU A 6 -14.37 5.66 -8.33
CA LEU A 6 -15.14 5.32 -9.54
C LEU A 6 -14.70 3.96 -10.11
N ARG A 7 -13.40 3.69 -10.14
CA ARG A 7 -12.84 2.39 -10.53
C ARG A 7 -13.28 1.24 -9.63
N GLN A 8 -13.25 1.45 -8.30
CA GLN A 8 -13.70 0.44 -7.32
C GLN A 8 -15.20 0.16 -7.46
N SER A 9 -16.03 1.19 -7.56
CA SER A 9 -17.48 1.07 -7.76
C SER A 9 -17.83 0.34 -9.05
N LEU A 10 -17.14 0.65 -10.15
CA LEU A 10 -17.39 0.01 -11.46
C LEU A 10 -16.96 -1.47 -11.45
N ARG A 11 -15.83 -1.77 -10.80
CA ARG A 11 -15.37 -3.14 -10.58
C ARG A 11 -16.36 -3.94 -9.72
N LEU A 12 -16.87 -3.33 -8.64
CA LEU A 12 -17.89 -3.92 -7.77
C LEU A 12 -19.16 -4.24 -8.57
N GLY A 13 -19.73 -3.21 -9.21
CA GLY A 13 -20.98 -3.33 -9.98
C GLY A 13 -20.89 -4.38 -11.08
N LEU A 14 -19.78 -4.42 -11.83
CA LEU A 14 -19.62 -5.40 -12.91
C LEU A 14 -19.40 -6.82 -12.38
N SER A 15 -18.65 -6.99 -11.28
CA SER A 15 -18.48 -8.32 -10.67
C SER A 15 -19.80 -8.85 -10.13
N ILE A 16 -20.62 -7.98 -9.53
CA ILE A 16 -21.98 -8.28 -9.07
C ILE A 16 -22.87 -8.67 -10.26
N LEU A 17 -22.85 -7.88 -11.34
CA LEU A 17 -23.67 -8.13 -12.53
C LEU A 17 -23.33 -9.48 -13.19
N ILE A 18 -22.05 -9.79 -13.36
CA ILE A 18 -21.60 -11.08 -13.92
C ILE A 18 -21.99 -12.23 -13.00
N THR A 19 -21.87 -12.05 -11.68
CA THR A 19 -22.25 -13.08 -10.70
C THR A 19 -23.76 -13.33 -10.71
N CYS A 20 -24.58 -12.27 -10.82
CA CYS A 20 -26.03 -12.40 -11.02
C CYS A 20 -26.38 -13.09 -12.33
N ALA A 21 -25.71 -12.74 -13.43
CA ALA A 21 -25.96 -13.36 -14.74
C ALA A 21 -25.65 -14.86 -14.72
N ILE A 22 -24.57 -15.26 -14.04
CA ILE A 22 -24.24 -16.69 -13.81
C ILE A 22 -25.30 -17.34 -12.93
N ALA A 23 -25.68 -16.72 -11.81
CA ALA A 23 -26.68 -17.28 -10.89
C ALA A 23 -28.06 -17.48 -11.56
N GLN A 24 -28.47 -16.56 -12.43
CA GLN A 24 -29.68 -16.68 -13.24
C GLN A 24 -29.57 -17.76 -14.31
N HIS A 25 -28.41 -17.88 -14.98
CA HIS A 25 -28.21 -18.89 -16.02
C HIS A 25 -28.26 -20.33 -15.49
N PHE A 26 -27.88 -20.55 -14.23
CA PHE A 26 -27.91 -21.87 -13.58
C PHE A 26 -29.19 -22.13 -12.76
N ASP A 27 -30.23 -21.29 -12.87
CA ASP A 27 -31.50 -21.40 -12.13
C ASP A 27 -31.33 -21.46 -10.59
N ARG A 28 -30.21 -20.92 -10.07
CA ARG A 28 -29.89 -20.88 -8.62
C ARG A 28 -30.35 -19.60 -7.94
N ILE A 29 -31.48 -19.04 -8.37
CA ILE A 29 -31.96 -17.71 -7.96
C ILE A 29 -32.17 -17.62 -6.43
N THR A 30 -32.57 -18.71 -5.77
CA THR A 30 -32.75 -18.79 -4.30
C THR A 30 -31.45 -18.55 -3.52
N PHE A 31 -30.28 -18.76 -4.16
CA PHE A 31 -28.96 -18.70 -3.53
C PHE A 31 -28.14 -17.47 -3.95
N ALA A 32 -28.65 -16.63 -4.86
CA ALA A 32 -27.90 -15.52 -5.48
C ALA A 32 -27.36 -14.50 -4.47
N TRP A 33 -28.00 -14.34 -3.30
CA TRP A 33 -27.54 -13.42 -2.26
C TRP A 33 -26.15 -13.77 -1.72
N TYR A 34 -25.78 -15.05 -1.74
CA TYR A 34 -24.53 -15.47 -1.15
C TYR A 34 -23.30 -15.27 -2.03
N PRO A 35 -23.30 -15.60 -3.33
CA PRO A 35 -22.27 -15.15 -4.27
C PRO A 35 -22.11 -13.63 -4.27
N LEU A 36 -23.22 -12.89 -4.14
CA LEU A 36 -23.19 -11.42 -4.07
C LEU A 36 -22.43 -10.92 -2.83
N LEU A 37 -22.71 -11.46 -1.64
CA LEU A 37 -21.93 -11.13 -0.44
C LEU A 37 -20.46 -11.52 -0.57
N ALA A 38 -20.16 -12.69 -1.14
CA ALA A 38 -18.79 -13.12 -1.36
C ALA A 38 -18.04 -12.13 -2.28
N VAL A 39 -18.67 -11.67 -3.35
CA VAL A 39 -18.12 -10.65 -4.27
C VAL A 39 -17.89 -9.32 -3.55
N THR A 40 -18.87 -8.84 -2.79
CA THR A 40 -18.76 -7.59 -2.03
C THR A 40 -17.62 -7.65 -1.03
N PHE A 41 -17.55 -8.71 -0.22
CA PHE A 41 -16.45 -8.90 0.73
C PHE A 41 -15.10 -9.05 0.05
N VAL A 42 -15.02 -9.69 -1.13
CA VAL A 42 -13.75 -9.84 -1.86
C VAL A 42 -13.29 -8.49 -2.37
N ILE A 43 -14.19 -7.67 -2.90
CA ILE A 43 -13.83 -6.39 -3.52
C ILE A 43 -13.45 -5.35 -2.47
N ASP A 44 -14.10 -5.34 -1.31
CA ASP A 44 -13.77 -4.46 -0.18
C ASP A 44 -12.35 -4.73 0.37
N ASP A 45 -11.94 -6.00 0.41
CA ASP A 45 -10.63 -6.44 0.93
C ASP A 45 -9.50 -6.46 -0.12
N GLN A 46 -9.81 -6.14 -1.38
CA GLN A 46 -8.81 -6.22 -2.46
C GLN A 46 -7.71 -5.16 -2.37
N ASP A 47 -7.75 -4.25 -1.40
CA ASP A 47 -6.76 -3.19 -1.25
C ASP A 47 -5.42 -3.69 -0.68
N GLU A 48 -5.38 -4.78 0.10
CA GLU A 48 -4.13 -5.38 0.57
C GLU A 48 -4.03 -6.88 0.22
N ASN A 49 -3.21 -7.18 -0.79
CA ASN A 49 -2.71 -8.54 -1.05
C ASN A 49 -3.73 -9.60 -1.56
N SER A 50 -4.48 -9.24 -2.62
CA SER A 50 -5.50 -10.03 -3.32
C SER A 50 -5.28 -11.54 -3.49
N LEU A 51 -4.05 -12.01 -3.72
CA LEU A 51 -3.75 -13.44 -3.90
C LEU A 51 -3.68 -14.22 -2.59
N ARG A 52 -3.11 -13.64 -1.53
CA ARG A 52 -3.05 -14.27 -0.21
C ARG A 52 -4.42 -14.21 0.47
N ALA A 53 -5.11 -13.07 0.33
CA ALA A 53 -6.48 -12.91 0.79
C ALA A 53 -7.42 -13.92 0.12
N ALA A 54 -7.36 -14.05 -1.21
CA ALA A 54 -8.16 -15.02 -1.95
C ALA A 54 -7.90 -16.48 -1.51
N ARG A 55 -6.63 -16.87 -1.37
CA ARG A 55 -6.27 -18.21 -0.87
C ARG A 55 -6.77 -18.45 0.55
N GLY A 56 -6.59 -17.46 1.43
CA GLY A 56 -7.09 -17.53 2.81
C GLY A 56 -8.61 -17.71 2.85
N ARG A 57 -9.34 -17.01 1.99
CA ARG A 57 -10.81 -17.12 1.88
C ARG A 57 -11.25 -18.50 1.40
N ILE A 58 -10.67 -19.01 0.32
CA ILE A 58 -10.99 -20.36 -0.20
C ILE A 58 -10.73 -21.41 0.88
N LEU A 59 -9.57 -21.37 1.51
CA LEU A 59 -9.20 -22.31 2.57
C LEU A 59 -10.07 -22.15 3.82
N GLY A 60 -10.44 -20.92 4.18
CA GLY A 60 -11.34 -20.60 5.28
C GLY A 60 -12.77 -21.06 5.05
N THR A 61 -13.30 -20.94 3.84
CA THR A 61 -14.63 -21.47 3.48
C THR A 61 -14.63 -23.00 3.52
N ILE A 62 -13.59 -23.66 3.01
CA ILE A 62 -13.48 -25.13 3.04
C ILE A 62 -13.36 -25.64 4.47
N THR A 63 -12.43 -25.08 5.26
CA THR A 63 -12.22 -25.51 6.66
C THR A 63 -13.39 -25.14 7.56
N GLY A 64 -13.91 -23.92 7.45
CA GLY A 64 -15.10 -23.47 8.18
C GLY A 64 -16.31 -24.33 7.85
N GLY A 65 -16.58 -24.61 6.58
CA GLY A 65 -17.67 -25.50 6.15
C GLY A 65 -17.51 -26.92 6.69
N LEU A 66 -16.31 -27.49 6.62
CA LEU A 66 -16.04 -28.85 7.10
C LEU A 66 -16.19 -28.99 8.62
N VAL A 67 -15.61 -28.07 9.40
CA VAL A 67 -15.68 -28.11 10.88
C VAL A 67 -17.10 -27.87 11.36
N THR A 68 -17.78 -26.88 10.79
CA THR A 68 -19.19 -26.57 11.09
C THR A 68 -20.08 -27.78 10.86
N PHE A 69 -19.87 -28.49 9.75
CA PHE A 69 -20.61 -29.71 9.43
C PHE A 69 -20.35 -30.82 10.45
N LEU A 70 -19.09 -31.07 10.80
CA LEU A 70 -18.69 -32.11 11.76
C LEU A 70 -19.24 -31.86 13.18
N VAL A 71 -19.40 -30.59 13.55
CA VAL A 71 -19.98 -30.21 14.85
C VAL A 71 -21.49 -30.31 14.80
N HIS A 72 -22.13 -29.90 13.69
CA HIS A 72 -23.58 -29.99 13.52
C HIS A 72 -24.09 -31.43 13.56
N THR A 73 -23.31 -32.43 13.12
CA THR A 73 -23.71 -33.85 13.24
C THR A 73 -23.81 -34.34 14.69
N ILE A 74 -23.23 -33.62 15.65
CA ILE A 74 -23.17 -34.01 17.06
C ILE A 74 -24.01 -33.06 17.93
N MET A 75 -23.97 -31.76 17.64
CA MET A 75 -24.60 -30.70 18.45
C MET A 75 -25.16 -29.60 17.56
N SER A 76 -26.39 -29.19 17.81
CA SER A 76 -27.07 -28.14 17.07
C SER A 76 -27.38 -26.91 17.95
N GLY A 77 -27.70 -25.78 17.31
CA GLY A 77 -27.97 -24.50 18.00
C GLY A 77 -26.72 -23.70 18.38
N TRP A 78 -26.91 -22.68 19.23
CA TRP A 78 -25.87 -21.69 19.59
C TRP A 78 -24.59 -22.29 20.18
N ILE A 79 -24.70 -23.44 20.88
CA ILE A 79 -23.56 -24.15 21.45
C ILE A 79 -22.70 -24.77 20.33
N GLY A 80 -23.31 -25.29 19.27
CA GLY A 80 -22.59 -25.78 18.08
C GLY A 80 -21.79 -24.69 17.37
N ILE A 81 -22.28 -23.44 17.39
CA ILE A 81 -21.57 -22.27 16.82
C ILE A 81 -20.30 -22.00 17.61
N LEU A 82 -20.44 -21.94 18.94
CA LEU A 82 -19.33 -21.69 19.85
C LEU A 82 -18.24 -22.75 19.68
N VAL A 83 -18.62 -24.04 19.67
CA VAL A 83 -17.68 -25.16 19.51
C VAL A 83 -17.02 -25.15 18.13
N SER A 84 -17.79 -24.90 17.06
CA SER A 84 -17.25 -24.79 15.70
C SER A 84 -16.22 -23.67 15.58
N LEU A 85 -16.48 -22.50 16.18
CA LEU A 85 -15.53 -21.39 16.22
C LEU A 85 -14.29 -21.74 17.04
N LEU A 86 -14.48 -22.39 18.20
CA LEU A 86 -13.40 -22.78 19.11
C LEU A 86 -12.43 -23.76 18.46
N ILE A 87 -12.87 -24.55 17.47
CA ILE A 87 -12.04 -25.47 16.70
C ILE A 87 -11.45 -24.78 15.46
N THR A 88 -12.27 -24.05 14.72
CA THR A 88 -11.88 -23.45 13.43
C THR A 88 -10.81 -22.36 13.60
N ILE A 89 -10.94 -21.51 14.62
CA ILE A 89 -10.01 -20.40 14.90
C ILE A 89 -8.57 -20.90 15.18
N PRO A 90 -8.33 -21.80 16.15
CA PRO A 90 -6.97 -22.30 16.41
C PRO A 90 -6.44 -23.17 15.26
N LEU A 91 -7.30 -23.87 14.51
CA LEU A 91 -6.89 -24.65 13.35
C LEU A 91 -6.34 -23.74 12.23
N LEU A 92 -7.06 -22.68 11.90
CA LEU A 92 -6.61 -21.66 10.92
C LEU A 92 -5.34 -20.94 11.38
N ARG A 93 -5.23 -20.65 12.68
CA ARG A 93 -4.02 -20.03 13.26
C ARG A 93 -2.80 -20.96 13.21
N ARG A 94 -2.97 -22.26 13.50
CA ARG A 94 -1.89 -23.26 13.37
C ARG A 94 -1.42 -23.46 11.93
N LEU A 95 -2.33 -23.38 10.97
CA LEU A 95 -2.01 -23.53 9.54
C LEU A 95 -1.43 -22.24 8.91
N GLY A 96 -1.30 -21.15 9.69
CA GLY A 96 -0.79 -19.87 9.18
C GLY A 96 -1.77 -19.15 8.23
N TRP A 97 -3.05 -19.51 8.25
CA TRP A 97 -4.09 -18.98 7.37
C TRP A 97 -4.95 -17.92 8.07
N SER A 98 -4.32 -17.05 8.86
CA SER A 98 -5.00 -15.98 9.61
C SER A 98 -5.81 -15.02 8.72
N ASN A 99 -5.40 -14.85 7.46
CA ASN A 99 -6.13 -14.03 6.47
C ASN A 99 -7.51 -14.61 6.09
N GLY A 100 -7.77 -15.89 6.37
CA GLY A 100 -9.07 -16.54 6.12
C GLY A 100 -10.00 -16.56 7.32
N LEU A 101 -9.57 -16.03 8.47
CA LEU A 101 -10.27 -16.18 9.75
C LEU A 101 -11.66 -15.52 9.74
N SER A 102 -11.74 -14.28 9.24
CA SER A 102 -13.02 -13.54 9.14
C SER A 102 -14.02 -14.29 8.24
N THR A 103 -13.53 -14.85 7.13
CA THR A 103 -14.35 -15.60 6.18
C THR A 103 -14.83 -16.91 6.79
N ALA A 104 -13.96 -17.64 7.48
CA ALA A 104 -14.33 -18.88 8.16
C ALA A 104 -15.38 -18.65 9.25
N VAL A 105 -15.22 -17.60 10.07
CA VAL A 105 -16.18 -17.21 11.12
C VAL A 105 -17.53 -16.83 10.51
N VAL A 106 -17.54 -15.97 9.48
CA VAL A 106 -18.77 -15.57 8.79
C VAL A 106 -19.47 -16.79 8.19
N VAL A 107 -18.72 -17.68 7.52
CA VAL A 107 -19.27 -18.91 6.95
C VAL A 107 -19.87 -19.82 8.05
N THR A 108 -19.16 -20.05 9.15
CA THR A 108 -19.63 -20.87 10.28
C THR A 108 -20.90 -20.29 10.93
N VAL A 109 -20.93 -18.99 11.19
CA VAL A 109 -22.11 -18.33 11.76
C VAL A 109 -23.31 -18.40 10.80
N MET A 110 -23.07 -18.14 9.51
CA MET A 110 -24.12 -18.21 8.48
C MET A 110 -24.69 -19.62 8.30
N PHE A 111 -23.86 -20.67 8.40
CA PHE A 111 -24.32 -22.06 8.24
C PHE A 111 -25.24 -22.52 9.38
N LEU A 112 -25.03 -22.01 10.61
CA LEU A 112 -25.86 -22.38 11.78
C LEU A 112 -27.04 -21.44 12.02
N SER A 113 -27.08 -20.26 11.39
CA SER A 113 -28.25 -19.37 11.41
C SER A 113 -29.38 -19.78 10.46
N ILE A 114 -29.23 -20.89 9.72
CA ILE A 114 -30.30 -21.43 8.87
C ILE A 114 -31.20 -22.29 9.78
N ASP A 115 -32.36 -21.73 10.14
CA ASP A 115 -33.30 -22.27 11.12
C ASP A 115 -34.03 -23.56 10.67
N ALA A 116 -33.79 -24.02 9.44
CA ALA A 116 -34.46 -25.18 8.86
C ALA A 116 -33.57 -26.43 8.89
N TYR A 117 -33.70 -27.21 9.96
CA TYR A 117 -33.08 -28.53 10.19
C TYR A 117 -33.31 -29.57 9.06
N THR A 118 -34.21 -29.32 8.11
CA THR A 118 -34.69 -30.31 7.13
C THR A 118 -34.02 -30.26 5.76
N LYS A 119 -33.04 -29.37 5.53
CA LYS A 119 -32.37 -29.22 4.21
C LYS A 119 -30.84 -29.21 4.25
N LEU A 120 -30.23 -29.62 5.37
CA LEU A 120 -28.77 -29.74 5.50
C LEU A 120 -28.27 -31.04 4.84
N ASP A 121 -28.49 -31.18 3.54
CA ASP A 121 -27.97 -32.30 2.75
C ASP A 121 -26.53 -32.03 2.27
N TRP A 122 -25.78 -33.10 1.99
CA TRP A 122 -24.43 -33.01 1.42
C TRP A 122 -24.40 -32.14 0.15
N ALA A 123 -25.48 -32.23 -0.64
CA ALA A 123 -25.71 -31.39 -1.81
C ALA A 123 -25.79 -29.89 -1.48
N TYR A 124 -26.37 -29.51 -0.33
CA TYR A 124 -26.50 -28.12 0.08
C TYR A 124 -25.15 -27.51 0.46
N VAL A 125 -24.37 -28.20 1.31
CA VAL A 125 -23.04 -27.72 1.75
C VAL A 125 -22.06 -27.69 0.57
N PHE A 126 -22.10 -28.70 -0.31
CA PHE A 126 -21.30 -28.75 -1.51
C PHE A 126 -21.67 -27.62 -2.49
N ASN A 127 -22.96 -27.43 -2.77
CA ASN A 127 -23.43 -26.35 -3.62
C ASN A 127 -23.06 -24.97 -3.07
N ARG A 128 -23.14 -24.78 -1.76
CA ARG A 128 -22.77 -23.53 -1.08
C ARG A 128 -21.27 -23.23 -1.17
N SER A 129 -20.44 -24.25 -0.97
CA SER A 129 -18.99 -24.14 -1.10
C SER A 129 -18.59 -23.85 -2.55
N LEU A 130 -19.29 -24.46 -3.51
CA LEU A 130 -19.09 -24.24 -4.93
C LEU A 130 -19.53 -22.83 -5.36
N ASP A 131 -20.68 -22.34 -4.89
CA ASP A 131 -21.20 -21.01 -5.20
C ASP A 131 -20.27 -19.89 -4.67
N THR A 132 -19.71 -20.06 -3.47
CA THR A 132 -18.72 -19.12 -2.91
C THR A 132 -17.39 -19.19 -3.66
N LEU A 133 -16.94 -20.38 -4.07
CA LEU A 133 -15.75 -20.55 -4.89
C LEU A 133 -15.91 -19.87 -6.26
N VAL A 134 -17.07 -20.03 -6.91
CA VAL A 134 -17.40 -19.37 -8.17
C VAL A 134 -17.42 -17.84 -8.00
N GLY A 135 -18.06 -17.32 -6.95
CA GLY A 135 -18.07 -15.88 -6.66
C GLY A 135 -16.67 -15.30 -6.46
N ILE A 136 -15.80 -16.01 -5.73
CA ILE A 136 -14.39 -15.63 -5.55
C ILE A 136 -13.64 -15.67 -6.89
N LEU A 137 -13.80 -16.73 -7.68
CA LEU A 137 -13.17 -16.88 -8.99
C LEU A 137 -13.58 -15.77 -9.94
N VAL A 138 -14.88 -15.46 -10.04
CA VAL A 138 -15.40 -14.38 -10.88
C VAL A 138 -14.84 -13.03 -10.43
N ALA A 139 -14.89 -12.71 -9.12
CA ALA A 139 -14.35 -11.46 -8.60
C ALA A 139 -12.84 -11.30 -8.86
N LEU A 140 -12.08 -12.40 -8.81
CA LEU A 140 -10.67 -12.41 -9.14
C LEU A 140 -10.42 -12.24 -10.64
N LEU A 141 -11.20 -12.93 -11.48
CA LEU A 141 -11.03 -12.93 -12.92
C LEU A 141 -11.41 -11.58 -13.51
N VAL A 142 -12.56 -11.03 -13.13
CA VAL A 142 -13.01 -9.68 -13.47
C VAL A 142 -12.01 -8.64 -12.96
N GLY A 143 -11.57 -8.78 -11.70
CA GLY A 143 -10.57 -7.88 -11.12
C GLY A 143 -9.23 -7.91 -11.84
N ARG A 144 -8.76 -9.08 -12.28
CA ARG A 144 -7.47 -9.25 -12.96
C ARG A 144 -7.53 -8.84 -14.42
N LEU A 145 -8.62 -9.14 -15.12
CA LEU A 145 -8.77 -8.89 -16.56
C LEU A 145 -9.03 -7.41 -16.85
N LEU A 146 -9.87 -6.75 -16.04
CA LEU A 146 -10.23 -5.34 -16.26
C LEU A 146 -9.27 -4.36 -15.61
N TRP A 147 -8.65 -4.74 -14.49
CA TRP A 147 -7.68 -3.91 -13.78
C TRP A 147 -6.46 -4.71 -13.32
N PRO A 148 -5.57 -5.09 -14.24
CA PRO A 148 -4.31 -5.70 -13.87
C PRO A 148 -3.55 -4.76 -12.93
N LYS A 149 -3.40 -5.17 -11.66
CA LYS A 149 -2.62 -4.43 -10.66
C LYS A 149 -1.13 -4.55 -11.00
N ASN A 150 -0.65 -3.67 -11.89
CA ASN A 150 0.78 -3.53 -12.14
C ASN A 150 1.45 -2.78 -10.97
N ARG A 151 1.77 -3.54 -9.92
CA ARG A 151 2.50 -3.06 -8.73
C ARG A 151 3.80 -2.36 -9.10
N MET A 152 4.49 -2.83 -10.14
CA MET A 152 5.69 -2.18 -10.67
C MET A 152 5.42 -0.78 -11.23
N THR A 153 4.33 -0.60 -11.98
CA THR A 153 3.92 0.72 -12.48
C THR A 153 3.50 1.63 -11.34
N ARG A 154 2.80 1.09 -10.33
CA ARG A 154 2.47 1.85 -9.13
C ARG A 154 3.72 2.27 -8.35
N LEU A 155 4.70 1.38 -8.21
CA LEU A 155 5.98 1.67 -7.58
C LEU A 155 6.73 2.79 -8.30
N GLN A 156 6.74 2.76 -9.64
CA GLN A 156 7.27 3.84 -10.47
C GLN A 156 6.52 5.15 -10.24
N ALA A 157 5.18 5.13 -10.26
CA ALA A 157 4.38 6.32 -10.05
C ALA A 157 4.61 6.96 -8.67
N VAL A 158 4.69 6.15 -7.60
CA VAL A 158 4.98 6.64 -6.24
C VAL A 158 6.39 7.26 -6.18
N HIS A 159 7.36 6.63 -6.84
CA HIS A 159 8.72 7.17 -6.93
C HIS A 159 8.78 8.51 -7.68
N GLU A 160 8.11 8.63 -8.82
CA GLU A 160 8.02 9.89 -9.58
C GLU A 160 7.33 10.99 -8.76
N GLN A 161 6.28 10.65 -8.00
CA GLN A 161 5.61 11.59 -7.10
C GLN A 161 6.55 12.11 -6.01
N LEU A 162 7.30 11.21 -5.36
CA LEU A 162 8.30 11.59 -4.35
C LEU A 162 9.39 12.48 -4.94
N HIS A 163 9.87 12.13 -6.14
CA HIS A 163 10.88 12.89 -6.85
C HIS A 163 10.38 14.30 -7.24
N ALA A 164 9.17 14.40 -7.80
CA ALA A 164 8.56 15.67 -8.17
C ALA A 164 8.31 16.57 -6.96
N LEU A 165 7.80 16.02 -5.85
CA LEU A 165 7.58 16.77 -4.60
C LEU A 165 8.88 17.36 -4.05
N LEU A 166 9.92 16.54 -4.02
CA LEU A 166 11.24 16.95 -3.56
C LEU A 166 11.85 18.04 -4.43
N HIS A 167 11.80 17.89 -5.76
CA HIS A 167 12.33 18.88 -6.70
C HIS A 167 11.61 20.21 -6.62
N ALA A 168 10.27 20.17 -6.63
CA ALA A 168 9.46 21.38 -6.46
C ALA A 168 9.81 22.10 -5.17
N ARG A 169 10.04 21.35 -4.09
CA ARG A 169 10.36 21.91 -2.78
C ARG A 169 11.76 22.51 -2.71
N VAL A 170 12.76 21.78 -3.20
CA VAL A 170 14.15 22.26 -3.30
C VAL A 170 14.19 23.56 -4.11
N LYS A 171 13.47 23.61 -5.23
CA LYS A 171 13.38 24.81 -6.08
C LYS A 171 12.69 25.98 -5.37
N ALA A 172 11.63 25.71 -4.60
CA ALA A 172 10.95 26.75 -3.83
C ALA A 172 11.89 27.36 -2.78
N HIS A 173 12.64 26.52 -2.04
CA HIS A 173 13.65 26.99 -1.08
C HIS A 173 14.81 27.72 -1.74
N SER A 174 15.28 27.26 -2.91
CA SER A 174 16.35 27.97 -3.62
C SER A 174 15.94 29.38 -4.04
N LEU A 175 14.69 29.56 -4.50
CA LEU A 175 14.17 30.88 -4.90
C LEU A 175 13.94 31.77 -3.68
N ALA A 176 13.38 31.23 -2.60
CA ALA A 176 13.16 31.99 -1.36
C ALA A 176 14.46 32.51 -0.75
N LEU A 177 15.50 31.66 -0.70
CA LEU A 177 16.81 32.04 -0.18
C LEU A 177 17.57 33.01 -1.08
N GLN A 178 17.18 33.15 -2.35
CA GLN A 178 17.73 34.13 -3.30
C GLN A 178 16.90 35.43 -3.34
N GLY A 179 15.91 35.61 -2.47
CA GLY A 179 15.05 36.80 -2.47
C GLY A 179 13.99 36.84 -3.58
N GLN A 180 13.90 35.80 -4.41
CA GLN A 180 13.06 35.78 -5.61
C GLN A 180 11.64 35.29 -5.34
N ALA A 181 11.36 34.73 -4.15
CA ALA A 181 10.05 34.22 -3.77
C ALA A 181 9.82 34.29 -2.27
N ALA A 182 8.56 34.22 -1.83
CA ALA A 182 8.23 34.06 -0.42
C ALA A 182 8.66 32.67 0.10
N ALA A 183 8.96 32.59 1.40
CA ALA A 183 9.27 31.33 2.07
C ALA A 183 8.14 30.31 1.86
N PRO A 184 8.45 29.07 1.46
CA PRO A 184 7.43 28.10 1.10
C PRO A 184 6.69 27.59 2.36
N THR A 185 5.38 27.35 2.25
CA THR A 185 4.54 26.91 3.38
C THR A 185 5.06 25.63 4.03
N PRO A 186 4.90 25.41 5.35
CA PRO A 186 5.39 24.19 6.01
C PRO A 186 4.89 22.92 5.32
N ILE A 187 5.78 21.94 5.12
CA ILE A 187 5.42 20.64 4.52
C ILE A 187 4.48 19.89 5.47
N ALA A 188 3.52 19.14 4.90
CA ALA A 188 2.81 18.07 5.62
C ALA A 188 3.68 16.79 5.65
N PRO A 189 4.46 16.49 6.72
CA PRO A 189 5.36 15.33 6.76
C PRO A 189 4.62 13.99 6.62
N ALA A 190 3.32 13.98 6.93
CA ALA A 190 2.44 12.84 6.76
C ALA A 190 2.37 12.37 5.30
N LEU A 191 2.38 13.29 4.31
CA LEU A 191 2.30 12.93 2.90
C LEU A 191 3.55 12.16 2.44
N ILE A 192 4.74 12.68 2.78
CA ILE A 192 6.03 12.06 2.41
C ILE A 192 6.13 10.68 3.07
N THR A 193 5.81 10.61 4.37
CA THR A 193 5.85 9.36 5.13
C THR A 193 4.91 8.32 4.53
N ARG A 194 3.68 8.72 4.15
CA ARG A 194 2.72 7.84 3.48
C ARG A 194 3.25 7.29 2.16
N LEU A 195 3.84 8.13 1.31
CA LEU A 195 4.40 7.71 0.02
C LEU A 195 5.58 6.75 0.18
N VAL A 196 6.47 7.01 1.15
CA VAL A 196 7.60 6.10 1.44
C VAL A 196 7.09 4.77 2.01
N LEU A 197 6.10 4.78 2.90
CA LEU A 197 5.48 3.56 3.42
C LEU A 197 4.76 2.76 2.33
N GLU A 198 4.08 3.43 1.39
CA GLU A 198 3.47 2.76 0.23
C GLU A 198 4.53 2.09 -0.65
N MET A 199 5.67 2.75 -0.88
CA MET A 199 6.80 2.16 -1.60
C MET A 199 7.34 0.91 -0.88
N GLN A 200 7.47 0.98 0.45
CA GLN A 200 7.90 -0.15 1.29
C GLN A 200 6.93 -1.32 1.23
N SER A 201 5.62 -1.06 1.35
CA SER A 201 4.60 -2.11 1.34
C SER A 201 4.57 -2.84 0.00
N ILE A 202 4.66 -2.11 -1.12
CA ILE A 202 4.73 -2.71 -2.46
C ILE A 202 5.96 -3.62 -2.59
N ILE A 203 7.14 -3.15 -2.16
CA ILE A 203 8.38 -3.92 -2.21
C ILE A 203 8.30 -5.16 -1.33
N ALA A 204 7.81 -5.04 -0.09
CA ALA A 204 7.66 -6.16 0.84
C ALA A 204 6.71 -7.23 0.28
N VAL A 205 5.60 -6.80 -0.33
CA VAL A 205 4.67 -7.70 -1.00
C VAL A 205 5.35 -8.43 -2.17
N GLU A 206 6.08 -7.73 -3.03
CA GLU A 206 6.81 -8.34 -4.16
C GLU A 206 7.88 -9.34 -3.71
N GLN A 207 8.61 -9.05 -2.64
CA GLN A 207 9.57 -10.00 -2.04
C GLN A 207 8.89 -11.29 -1.58
N SER A 208 7.65 -11.17 -1.09
CA SER A 208 6.87 -12.27 -0.55
C SER A 208 6.26 -13.22 -1.61
N LEU A 209 6.34 -12.85 -2.90
CA LEU A 209 5.81 -13.60 -4.04
C LEU A 209 6.81 -14.61 -4.66
N GLY A 210 8.04 -14.67 -4.17
CA GLY A 210 9.05 -15.67 -4.56
C GLY A 210 10.25 -15.13 -5.32
N PRO A 211 11.22 -16.01 -5.68
CA PRO A 211 12.57 -15.62 -6.10
C PRO A 211 12.61 -14.82 -7.41
N ARG A 212 11.75 -15.14 -8.38
CA ARG A 212 11.66 -14.40 -9.66
C ARG A 212 11.32 -12.92 -9.47
N HIS A 213 10.45 -12.60 -8.51
CA HIS A 213 10.06 -11.21 -8.20
C HIS A 213 11.20 -10.47 -7.49
N VAL A 214 11.89 -11.15 -6.56
CA VAL A 214 13.09 -10.61 -5.89
C VAL A 214 14.21 -10.29 -6.89
N SER A 215 14.51 -11.21 -7.81
CA SER A 215 15.51 -10.97 -8.86
C SER A 215 15.14 -9.77 -9.75
N ARG A 216 13.84 -9.61 -10.07
CA ARG A 216 13.35 -8.45 -10.85
C ARG A 216 13.53 -7.14 -10.09
N LEU A 217 13.25 -7.11 -8.79
CA LEU A 217 13.48 -5.94 -7.93
C LEU A 217 14.97 -5.57 -7.83
N ASN A 218 15.84 -6.58 -7.67
CA ASN A 218 17.29 -6.38 -7.60
C ASN A 218 17.86 -5.87 -8.91
N ARG A 219 17.45 -6.46 -10.04
CA ARG A 219 17.90 -6.04 -11.37
C ARG A 219 17.55 -4.57 -11.64
N ARG A 220 16.36 -4.13 -11.21
CA ARG A 220 15.91 -2.73 -11.32
C ARG A 220 16.34 -1.84 -10.15
N ARG A 221 17.15 -2.35 -9.22
CA ARG A 221 17.72 -1.65 -8.05
C ARG A 221 16.69 -0.97 -7.14
N TRP A 222 15.46 -1.50 -7.06
CA TRP A 222 14.39 -0.90 -6.25
C TRP A 222 14.68 -0.93 -4.75
N LEU A 223 15.42 -1.94 -4.27
CA LEU A 223 15.84 -2.01 -2.86
C LEU A 223 16.82 -0.89 -2.51
N GLN A 224 17.77 -0.61 -3.40
CA GLN A 224 18.72 0.50 -3.23
C GLN A 224 17.99 1.84 -3.28
N CYS A 225 17.06 2.01 -4.22
CA CYS A 225 16.23 3.21 -4.33
C CYS A 225 15.45 3.47 -3.02
N LEU A 226 14.81 2.43 -2.48
CA LEU A 226 14.09 2.55 -1.21
C LEU A 226 15.02 2.92 -0.04
N SER A 227 16.22 2.32 0.03
CA SER A 227 17.20 2.64 1.06
C SER A 227 17.64 4.11 0.99
N LEU A 228 17.88 4.63 -0.22
CA LEU A 228 18.19 6.05 -0.43
C LEU A 228 17.03 6.95 0.00
N TRP A 229 15.80 6.64 -0.39
CA TRP A 229 14.62 7.41 0.03
C TRP A 229 14.45 7.48 1.55
N ARG A 230 14.69 6.36 2.27
CA ARG A 230 14.64 6.33 3.75
C ARG A 230 15.68 7.25 4.37
N CYS A 231 16.92 7.18 3.90
CA CYS A 231 18.00 8.06 4.39
C CYS A 231 17.73 9.53 4.04
N GLN A 232 17.24 9.78 2.83
CA GLN A 232 16.98 11.11 2.32
C GLN A 232 15.81 11.79 3.04
N GLN A 233 14.75 11.06 3.38
CA GLN A 233 13.59 11.61 4.09
C GLN A 233 13.99 12.25 5.42
N VAL A 234 14.81 11.56 6.22
CA VAL A 234 15.28 12.07 7.53
C VAL A 234 16.07 13.36 7.34
N ARG A 235 17.00 13.38 6.38
CA ARG A 235 17.84 14.56 6.11
C ARG A 235 17.04 15.72 5.52
N TRP A 236 16.09 15.44 4.64
CA TRP A 236 15.20 16.46 4.09
C TRP A 236 14.43 17.16 5.20
N MET A 237 13.82 16.42 6.13
CA MET A 237 13.10 17.01 7.27
C MET A 237 14.00 17.85 8.17
N LEU A 238 15.27 17.45 8.36
CA LEU A 238 16.25 18.24 9.13
C LEU A 238 16.60 19.55 8.41
N VAL A 239 16.89 19.49 7.11
CA VAL A 239 17.22 20.67 6.29
C VAL A 239 16.05 21.65 6.24
N GLU A 240 14.81 21.16 6.05
CA GLU A 240 13.59 21.99 6.12
C GLU A 240 13.51 22.75 7.45
N ARG A 241 13.65 22.03 8.58
CA ARG A 241 13.56 22.65 9.91
C ARG A 241 14.68 23.67 10.15
N LEU A 242 15.89 23.41 9.65
CA LEU A 242 17.01 24.36 9.75
C LEU A 242 16.72 25.63 8.95
N ILE A 243 16.21 25.49 7.72
CA ILE A 243 15.86 26.64 6.86
C ILE A 243 14.67 27.41 7.46
N GLU A 244 13.65 26.73 8.00
CA GLU A 244 12.52 27.39 8.67
C GLU A 244 12.96 28.16 9.92
N ARG A 245 13.84 27.59 10.75
CA ARG A 245 14.39 28.29 11.91
C ARG A 245 15.17 29.54 11.49
N LEU A 246 15.97 29.43 10.43
CA LEU A 246 16.73 30.54 9.90
C LEU A 246 15.84 31.71 9.46
N HIS A 247 14.74 31.42 8.75
CA HIS A 247 13.77 32.44 8.36
C HIS A 247 13.03 33.08 9.55
N LYS A 248 12.84 32.34 10.66
CA LYS A 248 12.22 32.85 11.89
C LYS A 248 13.17 33.74 12.69
N ASP A 249 14.42 33.31 12.86
CA ASP A 249 15.38 33.96 13.75
C ASP A 249 15.99 35.23 13.11
N ASN A 250 16.25 35.21 11.80
CA ASN A 250 16.97 36.30 11.10
C ASN A 250 16.09 37.09 10.11
N GLY A 251 14.78 36.85 10.09
CA GLY A 251 13.88 37.37 9.05
C GLY A 251 14.20 36.78 7.66
N ALA A 252 13.66 37.37 6.60
CA ALA A 252 13.93 36.99 5.20
C ALA A 252 15.34 37.43 4.75
N ASN A 253 16.37 37.27 5.59
CA ASN A 253 17.74 37.49 5.18
C ASN A 253 18.10 36.49 4.08
N GLU A 254 18.37 37.02 2.90
CA GLU A 254 18.70 36.26 1.70
C GLU A 254 20.08 35.61 1.89
N LEU A 255 20.13 34.28 1.77
CA LEU A 255 21.37 33.52 1.69
C LEU A 255 21.54 33.03 0.26
N PRO A 256 21.92 33.92 -0.68
CA PRO A 256 21.96 33.60 -2.10
C PRO A 256 22.97 32.50 -2.42
N VAL A 257 24.02 32.32 -1.60
CA VAL A 257 24.97 31.20 -1.70
C VAL A 257 24.28 29.86 -1.45
N LEU A 258 23.53 29.75 -0.35
CA LEU A 258 22.77 28.54 0.00
C LEU A 258 21.67 28.27 -1.04
N GLY A 259 20.96 29.31 -1.47
CA GLY A 259 19.93 29.20 -2.51
C GLY A 259 20.50 28.70 -3.85
N ARG A 260 21.63 29.26 -4.31
CA ARG A 260 22.33 28.79 -5.52
C ARG A 260 22.78 27.34 -5.40
N TYR A 261 23.32 26.94 -4.25
CA TYR A 261 23.74 25.54 -4.01
C TYR A 261 22.57 24.56 -4.07
N LEU A 262 21.41 24.91 -3.48
CA LEU A 262 20.22 24.06 -3.50
C LEU A 262 19.63 23.92 -4.90
N GLY A 263 19.65 24.99 -5.70
CA GLY A 263 19.10 25.04 -7.05
C GLY A 263 20.01 24.52 -8.16
N ALA A 264 21.29 24.28 -7.90
CA ALA A 264 22.23 23.77 -8.90
C ALA A 264 21.94 22.29 -9.23
N GLU A 265 21.73 21.97 -10.50
CA GLU A 265 21.62 20.61 -11.02
C GLU A 265 22.60 20.35 -12.17
N PRO A 266 23.43 19.28 -12.13
CA PRO A 266 23.69 18.39 -10.99
C PRO A 266 24.44 19.13 -9.88
N ARG A 267 24.16 18.83 -8.60
CA ARG A 267 24.83 19.49 -7.47
C ARG A 267 26.33 19.20 -7.52
N SER A 268 27.18 20.22 -7.30
CA SER A 268 28.63 20.02 -7.31
C SER A 268 29.06 19.03 -6.22
N GLN A 269 30.16 18.30 -6.45
CA GLN A 269 30.79 17.48 -5.39
C GLN A 269 31.38 18.35 -4.28
N GLU A 270 31.47 19.65 -4.51
CA GLU A 270 31.99 20.64 -3.59
C GLU A 270 31.07 20.78 -2.37
N ARG A 271 31.72 21.01 -1.24
CA ARG A 271 31.05 21.25 0.03
C ARG A 271 30.47 22.66 0.00
N LEU A 272 29.25 22.83 0.51
CA LEU A 272 28.72 24.17 0.77
C LEU A 272 29.65 24.87 1.77
N SER A 273 30.16 26.04 1.37
CA SER A 273 30.97 26.91 2.21
C SER A 273 30.22 28.23 2.36
N LEU A 274 29.91 28.61 3.59
CA LEU A 274 29.29 29.90 3.92
C LEU A 274 30.39 30.79 4.54
N GLU A 275 30.62 31.97 3.97
CA GLU A 275 31.69 32.86 4.45
C GLU A 275 31.29 33.57 5.77
N SER A 276 32.25 34.16 6.46
CA SER A 276 32.01 34.91 7.72
C SER A 276 30.97 36.01 7.60
N ASP A 277 30.88 36.65 6.44
CA ASP A 277 29.98 37.77 6.15
C ASP A 277 28.60 37.36 5.63
N ASP A 278 28.34 36.07 5.40
CA ASP A 278 27.02 35.59 4.97
C ASP A 278 26.02 35.62 6.15
N ALA A 279 25.38 36.78 6.32
CA ALA A 279 24.10 36.99 6.98
C ALA A 279 23.98 36.64 8.48
N GLY A 280 24.92 37.10 9.33
CA GLY A 280 24.73 37.14 10.79
C GLY A 280 24.53 35.79 11.47
N LEU A 281 24.89 34.69 10.79
CA LEU A 281 24.75 33.33 11.30
C LEU A 281 25.79 33.04 12.38
N SER A 282 25.35 32.43 13.49
CA SER A 282 26.27 31.89 14.49
C SER A 282 27.13 30.76 13.88
N LEU A 283 28.36 30.59 14.39
CA LEU A 283 29.28 29.54 13.94
C LEU A 283 28.62 28.14 13.98
N ALA A 284 27.84 27.84 15.02
CA ALA A 284 27.16 26.56 15.17
C ALA A 284 26.08 26.34 14.10
N GLN A 285 25.26 27.35 13.80
CA GLN A 285 24.24 27.27 12.75
C GLN A 285 24.88 27.06 11.37
N ARG A 286 25.98 27.76 11.10
CA ARG A 286 26.72 27.65 9.85
C ARG A 286 27.26 26.25 9.62
N ILE A 287 27.99 25.71 10.60
CA ILE A 287 28.56 24.35 10.52
C ILE A 287 27.44 23.33 10.30
N ALA A 288 26.32 23.45 11.03
CA ALA A 288 25.18 22.56 10.88
C ALA A 288 24.55 22.64 9.48
N LEU A 289 24.35 23.85 8.93
CA LEU A 289 23.82 24.06 7.59
C LEU A 289 24.74 23.48 6.52
N GLU A 290 26.03 23.82 6.55
CA GLU A 290 27.02 23.30 5.61
C GLU A 290 27.03 21.77 5.60
N GLU A 291 27.09 21.14 6.77
CA GLU A 291 27.17 19.68 6.89
C GLU A 291 25.89 19.01 6.38
N GLN A 292 24.72 19.45 6.87
CA GLN A 292 23.45 18.78 6.53
C GLN A 292 23.06 19.01 5.07
N VAL A 293 23.24 20.24 4.54
CA VAL A 293 22.91 20.57 3.16
C VAL A 293 23.86 19.90 2.18
N THR A 294 25.17 19.85 2.49
CA THR A 294 26.14 19.10 1.66
C THR A 294 25.80 17.61 1.62
N ARG A 295 25.52 17.00 2.78
CA ARG A 295 25.13 15.58 2.86
C ARG A 295 23.83 15.29 2.13
N PHE A 296 22.85 16.19 2.25
CA PHE A 296 21.59 16.10 1.51
C PHE A 296 21.83 16.18 -0.01
N GLY A 297 22.66 17.12 -0.48
CA GLY A 297 23.05 17.22 -1.90
C GLY A 297 23.73 15.96 -2.43
N ARG A 298 24.62 15.35 -1.65
CA ARG A 298 25.26 14.07 -2.02
C ARG A 298 24.25 12.92 -2.17
N LEU A 299 23.23 12.85 -1.32
CA LEU A 299 22.17 11.84 -1.43
C LEU A 299 21.32 12.05 -2.68
N LEU A 300 20.95 13.30 -3.00
CA LEU A 300 20.23 13.61 -4.24
C LEU A 300 21.01 13.22 -5.49
N ASN A 301 22.31 13.54 -5.53
CA ASN A 301 23.17 13.11 -6.63
C ASN A 301 23.26 11.59 -6.74
N SER A 302 23.30 10.88 -5.61
CA SER A 302 23.30 9.41 -5.59
C SER A 302 21.98 8.83 -6.11
N GLN A 303 20.85 9.44 -5.74
CA GLN A 303 19.53 9.10 -6.23
C GLN A 303 19.42 9.33 -7.75
N GLN A 304 19.86 10.48 -8.26
CA GLN A 304 19.89 10.77 -9.70
C GLN A 304 20.79 9.81 -10.48
N ARG A 305 21.98 9.45 -9.94
CA ARG A 305 22.86 8.45 -10.55
C ARG A 305 22.17 7.08 -10.62
N LEU A 306 21.45 6.70 -9.57
CA LEU A 306 20.69 5.44 -9.53
C LEU A 306 19.55 5.45 -10.55
N ASP A 307 18.80 6.55 -10.65
CA ASP A 307 17.68 6.68 -11.56
C ASP A 307 18.15 6.68 -13.03
N ARG A 308 19.29 7.33 -13.35
CA ARG A 308 19.95 7.23 -14.66
C ARG A 308 20.40 5.79 -14.97
N ALA A 309 20.95 5.08 -14.00
CA ALA A 309 21.35 3.68 -14.16
C ALA A 309 20.15 2.76 -14.41
N ARG A 310 18.99 3.06 -13.79
CA ARG A 310 17.73 2.32 -13.97
C ARG A 310 17.06 2.63 -15.32
N GLY A 311 17.21 3.84 -15.86
CA GLY A 311 16.72 4.21 -17.18
C GLY A 311 17.47 3.56 -18.36
N ARG A 312 18.68 3.04 -18.13
CA ARG A 312 19.52 2.36 -19.13
C ARG A 312 19.36 0.83 -19.14
N SER A 313 18.55 0.25 -18.25
CA SER A 313 18.43 -1.21 -18.00
C SER A 313 17.07 -1.79 -18.40
#